data_AF-A0A9E0T9U0-F1
#
_entry.id   AF-A0A9E0T9U0-F1
#
_cell.length_a   1.000
_cell.length_b   1.000
_cell.length_c   1.000
_cell.angle_alpha   90.00
_cell.angle_beta   90.00
_cell.angle_gamma   90.00
#
_symmetry.space_group_name_H-M   'P 1'
#
loop_
_entity.id
_entity.type
_entity.pdbx_description
1 polymer ?
#
loop_
_entity_poly.entity_id
_entity_poly.type
_entity_poly.pdbx_seq_one_letter_code
_entity_poly.pdbx_strand_id
1 'polypeptide(L)'
;MSTFSAKPAEVVHEWFVIDATDKVLGRVASEVAHRLRGKHKAIYTPHVDTGDFIVIVNASKLKVTGTKSLDKVYYRHSGYPGGITATNFRDLQAKHPGRALEKAVKG
;
A
#
# COMPACT_ATOMS: atom_id res chain seq x y z
N MET A 1 37.66 -3.68 2.04
CA MET A 1 36.65 -2.73 1.49
C MET A 1 35.34 -3.00 2.21
N SER A 2 34.72 -2.00 2.83
CA SER A 2 33.43 -2.16 3.53
C SER A 2 32.27 -1.78 2.61
N THR A 3 31.15 -2.48 2.74
CA THR A 3 29.91 -2.15 2.01
C THR A 3 29.39 -0.79 2.48
N PHE A 4 28.91 0.02 1.54
CA PHE A 4 28.25 1.29 1.86
C PHE A 4 26.99 1.05 2.68
N SER A 5 26.80 1.83 3.75
CA SER A 5 25.57 1.87 4.53
C SER A 5 25.07 3.30 4.52
N ALA A 6 23.83 3.51 4.09
CA ALA A 6 23.21 4.83 4.11
C ALA A 6 23.12 5.33 5.56
N LYS A 7 23.31 6.63 5.77
CA LYS A 7 23.08 7.28 7.07
C LYS A 7 21.72 7.98 7.04
N PRO A 8 20.87 7.81 8.06
CA PRO A 8 19.52 8.39 8.07
C PRO A 8 19.48 9.91 7.82
N ALA A 9 20.46 10.67 8.34
CA ALA A 9 20.51 12.11 8.18
C ALA A 9 20.85 12.60 6.76
N GLU A 10 21.43 11.72 5.92
CA GLU A 10 21.86 12.04 4.56
C GLU A 10 20.86 11.51 3.51
N VAL A 11 19.83 10.77 3.92
CA VAL A 11 18.82 10.25 3.01
C VAL A 11 17.92 11.38 2.52
N VAL A 12 17.83 11.51 1.20
CA VAL A 12 16.88 12.41 0.55
C VAL A 12 15.63 11.62 0.16
N HIS A 13 14.48 12.09 0.63
CA HIS A 13 13.16 11.58 0.29
C HIS A 13 12.51 12.48 -0.75
N GLU A 14 12.02 11.88 -1.83
CA GLU A 14 11.30 12.58 -2.89
C GLU A 14 9.79 12.37 -2.73
N TRP A 15 9.00 13.19 -3.42
CA TRP A 15 7.54 13.10 -3.44
C TRP A 15 7.05 12.64 -4.81
N PHE A 16 6.21 11.62 -4.82
CA PHE A 16 5.57 11.10 -6.02
C PHE A 16 4.06 11.14 -5.89
N VAL A 17 3.38 11.40 -7.00
CA VAL A 17 1.92 11.36 -7.09
C VAL A 17 1.51 10.26 -8.07
N ILE A 18 0.62 9.37 -7.65
CA ILE A 18 0.11 8.26 -8.46
C ILE A 18 -1.40 8.40 -8.63
N ASP A 19 -1.86 8.45 -9.88
CA ASP A 19 -3.28 8.33 -10.20
C ASP A 19 -3.70 6.85 -10.25
N ALA A 20 -4.60 6.47 -9.35
CA ALA A 20 -5.09 5.11 -9.21
C ALA A 20 -6.28 4.77 -10.14
N THR A 21 -6.73 5.70 -10.97
CA THR A 21 -7.86 5.50 -11.89
C THR A 21 -7.61 4.32 -12.83
N ASP A 22 -8.55 3.37 -12.86
CA ASP A 22 -8.51 2.18 -13.71
C ASP A 22 -7.31 1.24 -13.49
N LYS A 23 -6.49 1.49 -12.46
CA LYS A 23 -5.35 0.66 -12.13
C LYS A 23 -5.77 -0.54 -11.30
N VAL A 24 -5.06 -1.65 -11.48
CA VAL A 24 -5.29 -2.88 -10.71
C VAL A 24 -4.68 -2.73 -9.32
N LEU A 25 -5.51 -2.87 -8.28
CA LEU A 25 -5.14 -2.65 -6.88
C LEU A 25 -3.83 -3.35 -6.47
N GLY A 26 -3.67 -4.63 -6.83
CA GLY A 26 -2.48 -5.40 -6.45
C GLY A 26 -1.19 -4.86 -7.08
N ARG A 27 -1.24 -4.45 -8.35
CA ARG A 27 -0.06 -3.93 -9.06
C ARG A 27 0.41 -2.61 -8.47
N VAL A 28 -0.55 -1.71 -8.20
CA VAL A 28 -0.27 -0.41 -7.55
C VAL A 28 0.31 -0.65 -6.17
N ALA A 29 -0.29 -1.51 -5.36
CA ALA A 29 0.18 -1.78 -4.01
C ALA A 29 1.62 -2.31 -3.98
N SER A 30 1.97 -3.26 -4.86
CA SER A 30 3.34 -3.80 -4.93
C SER A 30 4.38 -2.75 -5.33
N GLU A 31 4.08 -1.91 -6.32
CA GLU A 31 4.98 -0.84 -6.76
C GLU A 31 5.17 0.23 -5.66
N VAL A 32 4.06 0.62 -5.02
CA VAL A 32 4.06 1.57 -3.90
C VAL A 32 4.89 1.02 -2.74
N ALA A 33 4.70 -0.24 -2.34
CA ALA A 33 5.49 -0.85 -1.27
C ALA A 33 6.98 -0.94 -1.62
N HIS A 34 7.32 -1.21 -2.88
CA HIS A 34 8.70 -1.26 -3.35
C HIS A 34 9.39 0.12 -3.24
N ARG A 35 8.67 1.19 -3.58
CA ARG A 35 9.17 2.57 -3.48
C ARG A 35 9.19 3.11 -2.06
N LEU A 36 8.16 2.83 -1.24
CA LEU A 36 8.14 3.17 0.19
C LEU A 36 9.30 2.53 0.95
N ARG A 37 9.75 1.34 0.54
CA ARG A 37 10.94 0.70 1.14
C ARG A 37 12.26 1.23 0.57
N GLY A 38 12.23 2.03 -0.50
CA GLY A 38 13.43 2.56 -1.15
C GLY A 38 14.22 1.53 -1.96
N LYS A 39 13.66 0.35 -2.25
CA LYS A 39 14.37 -0.75 -2.96
C LYS A 39 14.74 -0.43 -4.41
N HIS A 40 14.17 0.65 -4.97
CA HIS A 40 14.51 1.15 -6.29
C HIS A 40 15.77 2.01 -6.30
N LYS A 41 16.23 2.49 -5.13
CA LYS A 41 17.46 3.30 -4.99
C LYS A 41 18.67 2.38 -4.78
N ALA A 42 19.80 2.74 -5.38
CA ALA A 42 21.06 2.00 -5.22
C ALA A 42 21.62 2.04 -3.78
N ILE A 43 21.18 3.03 -2.98
CA ILE A 43 21.58 3.22 -1.57
C ILE A 43 20.73 2.40 -0.58
N TYR A 44 19.88 1.50 -1.07
CA TYR A 44 18.97 0.71 -0.23
C TYR A 44 19.73 -0.02 0.88
N THR A 45 19.39 0.35 2.12
CA THR A 45 20.00 -0.21 3.32
C THR A 45 18.86 -0.70 4.23
N PRO A 46 18.75 -2.02 4.52
CA PRO A 46 17.53 -2.58 5.12
C PRO A 46 17.09 -2.00 6.48
N HIS A 47 18.02 -1.46 7.25
CA HIS A 47 17.77 -0.90 8.58
C HIS A 47 17.57 0.62 8.57
N VAL A 48 17.65 1.26 7.40
CA VAL A 48 17.44 2.70 7.21
C VAL A 48 16.27 2.90 6.26
N ASP A 49 15.39 3.83 6.58
CA ASP A 49 14.34 4.23 5.65
C ASP A 49 14.95 5.07 4.53
N THR A 50 15.07 4.48 3.35
CA THR A 50 15.50 5.17 2.12
C THR A 50 14.34 5.39 1.14
N GLY A 51 13.10 5.26 1.62
CA GLY A 51 11.88 5.36 0.84
C GLY A 51 11.62 6.74 0.26
N ASP A 52 10.52 6.84 -0.48
CA ASP A 52 9.98 8.12 -0.95
C ASP A 52 8.53 8.28 -0.50
N PHE A 53 8.08 9.51 -0.39
CA PHE A 53 6.68 9.81 -0.09
C PHE A 53 5.82 9.63 -1.33
N ILE A 54 4.71 8.92 -1.17
CA ILE A 54 3.80 8.62 -2.28
C ILE A 54 2.38 9.07 -1.92
N VAL A 55 1.87 9.99 -2.72
CA VAL A 55 0.48 10.46 -2.64
C VAL A 55 -0.33 9.76 -3.71
N ILE A 56 -1.37 9.05 -3.31
CA ILE A 56 -2.23 8.31 -4.25
C ILE A 56 -3.56 9.05 -4.38
N VAL A 57 -3.88 9.47 -5.59
CA VAL A 57 -5.14 10.16 -5.92
C VAL A 57 -6.10 9.22 -6.63
N ASN A 58 -7.40 9.55 -6.60
CA ASN A 58 -8.47 8.73 -7.19
C ASN A 58 -8.52 7.27 -6.71
N ALA A 59 -8.13 7.01 -5.46
CA ALA A 59 -8.11 5.66 -4.90
C ALA A 59 -9.50 4.98 -4.92
N SER A 60 -10.59 5.75 -5.02
CA SER A 60 -11.97 5.25 -5.20
C SER A 60 -12.17 4.49 -6.52
N LYS A 61 -11.42 4.84 -7.58
CA LYS A 61 -11.56 4.33 -8.95
C LYS A 61 -10.64 3.14 -9.28
N LEU A 62 -10.09 2.49 -8.24
CA LEU A 62 -9.28 1.29 -8.39
C LEU A 62 -10.08 0.11 -8.92
N LYS A 63 -9.45 -0.70 -9.76
CA LYS A 63 -10.03 -1.93 -10.31
C LYS A 63 -9.50 -3.17 -9.58
N VAL A 64 -10.40 -4.14 -9.43
CA VAL A 64 -10.07 -5.52 -9.07
C VAL A 64 -10.56 -6.43 -10.20
N THR A 65 -9.83 -7.50 -10.47
CA THR A 65 -10.12 -8.40 -11.60
C THR A 65 -11.11 -9.50 -11.22
N GLY A 66 -11.90 -9.96 -12.19
CA GLY A 66 -12.87 -11.04 -12.00
C GLY A 66 -13.98 -10.69 -11.01
N THR A 67 -14.45 -11.69 -10.26
CA THR A 67 -15.54 -11.58 -9.27
C THR A 67 -15.09 -11.00 -7.92
N LYS A 68 -13.81 -10.62 -7.80
CA LYS A 68 -13.18 -10.14 -6.55
C LYS A 68 -13.82 -8.89 -5.95
N SER A 69 -14.63 -8.15 -6.71
CA SER A 69 -15.38 -7.00 -6.17
C SER A 69 -16.35 -7.43 -5.06
N LEU A 70 -16.99 -8.59 -5.23
CA LEU A 70 -17.95 -9.14 -4.27
C LEU A 70 -17.32 -10.21 -3.38
N ASP A 71 -16.47 -11.07 -3.94
CA ASP A 71 -15.96 -12.25 -3.23
C ASP A 71 -14.81 -11.93 -2.28
N LYS A 72 -14.11 -10.81 -2.48
CA LYS A 72 -12.98 -10.44 -1.62
C LYS A 72 -13.49 -9.85 -0.30
N VAL A 73 -13.47 -10.67 0.74
CA VAL A 73 -13.89 -10.28 2.09
C VAL A 73 -12.70 -9.81 2.93
N TYR A 74 -12.85 -8.66 3.56
CA TYR A 74 -11.94 -8.12 4.57
C TYR A 74 -12.50 -8.40 5.96
N TYR A 75 -11.76 -9.20 6.73
CA TYR A 75 -12.09 -9.50 8.11
C TYR A 75 -11.36 -8.53 9.06
N ARG A 76 -12.01 -8.20 10.17
CA ARG A 76 -11.38 -7.59 11.35
C ARG A 76 -12.05 -8.13 12.62
N HIS A 77 -11.29 -8.21 13.70
CA HIS A 77 -11.77 -8.71 14.98
C HIS A 77 -11.66 -7.62 16.04
N SER A 78 -12.68 -7.50 16.92
CA SER A 78 -12.67 -6.49 18.00
C SER A 78 -11.86 -6.92 19.23
N GLY A 79 -11.59 -8.22 19.39
CA GLY A 79 -10.92 -8.81 20.56
C GLY A 79 -11.88 -9.50 21.53
N TYR A 80 -13.19 -9.25 21.44
CA TYR A 80 -14.20 -9.87 22.27
C TYR A 80 -14.78 -11.16 21.63
N PRO A 81 -15.33 -12.11 22.41
CA PRO A 81 -16.03 -13.28 21.87
C PRO A 81 -17.14 -12.88 20.89
N GLY A 82 -17.15 -13.50 19.70
CA GLY A 82 -18.10 -13.17 18.62
C GLY A 82 -17.79 -11.86 17.86
N GLY A 83 -16.63 -11.23 18.12
CA GLY A 83 -16.26 -9.92 17.59
C GLY A 83 -15.76 -9.87 16.15
N ILE A 84 -16.00 -10.89 15.33
CA ILE A 84 -15.55 -10.91 13.93
C ILE A 84 -16.50 -10.10 13.04
N THR A 85 -15.95 -9.21 12.24
CA THR A 85 -16.72 -8.45 11.23
C THR A 85 -16.12 -8.67 9.85
N ALA A 86 -17.00 -8.89 8.88
CA ALA A 86 -16.67 -9.17 7.48
C ALA A 86 -17.22 -8.04 6.61
N THR A 87 -16.43 -7.55 5.65
CA THR A 87 -16.88 -6.55 4.68
C THR A 87 -16.26 -6.86 3.33
N ASN A 88 -17.08 -6.97 2.28
CA ASN A 88 -16.57 -7.20 0.92
C ASN A 88 -15.83 -5.96 0.38
N PHE A 89 -15.10 -6.13 -0.72
CA PHE A 89 -14.33 -5.04 -1.33
C PHE A 89 -15.23 -3.89 -1.79
N ARG A 90 -16.35 -4.19 -2.46
CA ARG A 90 -17.28 -3.18 -2.97
C ARG A 90 -17.78 -2.24 -1.87
N ASP A 91 -18.27 -2.80 -0.77
CA ASP A 91 -18.87 -2.06 0.33
C ASP A 91 -17.79 -1.35 1.17
N LEU A 92 -16.59 -1.94 1.30
CA LEU A 92 -15.45 -1.27 1.93
C LEU A 92 -15.02 -0.04 1.13
N GLN A 93 -14.95 -0.18 -0.19
CA GLN A 93 -14.56 0.89 -1.10
C GLN A 93 -15.59 2.02 -1.15
N ALA A 94 -16.88 1.69 -1.07
CA ALA A 94 -17.96 2.68 -1.00
C ALA A 94 -17.94 3.47 0.32
N LYS A 95 -17.69 2.81 1.46
CA LYS A 95 -17.68 3.46 2.78
C LYS A 95 -16.39 4.22 3.07
N HIS A 96 -15.25 3.65 2.68
CA HIS A 96 -13.92 4.19 2.97
C HIS A 96 -13.02 4.02 1.74
N PRO A 97 -13.15 4.90 0.73
CA PRO A 97 -12.35 4.83 -0.48
C PRO A 97 -10.86 4.94 -0.11
N GLY A 98 -10.06 3.96 -0.55
CA GLY A 98 -8.62 3.90 -0.28
C GLY A 98 -8.19 2.92 0.82
N ARG A 99 -9.07 2.57 1.77
CA ARG A 99 -8.72 1.61 2.84
C ARG A 99 -8.32 0.22 2.31
N ALA A 100 -8.91 -0.18 1.19
CA ALA A 100 -8.54 -1.42 0.52
C ALA A 100 -7.10 -1.40 -0.03
N LEU A 101 -6.62 -0.23 -0.47
CA LEU A 101 -5.27 -0.02 -0.96
C LEU A 101 -4.27 0.06 0.19
N GLU A 102 -4.58 0.81 1.26
CA GLU A 102 -3.75 0.87 2.48
C GLU A 102 -3.49 -0.53 3.05
N LYS A 103 -4.54 -1.34 3.17
CA LYS A 103 -4.41 -2.74 3.62
C LYS A 103 -3.54 -3.57 2.69
N ALA A 104 -3.58 -3.32 1.39
CA ALA A 104 -2.80 -4.04 0.40
C ALA A 104 -1.33 -3.60 0.35
N VAL A 105 -1.03 -2.35 0.72
CA VAL A 105 0.35 -1.84 0.83
C VAL A 105 0.99 -2.29 2.16
N LYS A 106 0.18 -2.37 3.24
CA LYS A 106 0.64 -2.82 4.55
C LYS A 106 0.94 -4.33 4.62
N GLY A 107 0.17 -5.13 3.89
CA GLY A 107 0.28 -6.60 3.87
C GLY A 107 1.39 -7.06 2.93
#